data_AF-A0A8T5U444-F1
#
_entry.id   AF-A0A8T5U444-F1
#
_cell.length_a   1.000
_cell.length_b   1.000
_cell.length_c   1.000
_cell.angle_alpha   90.00
_cell.angle_beta   90.00
_cell.angle_gamma   90.00
#
_symmetry.space_group_name_H-M   'P 1'
#
loop_
_entity.id
_entity.type
_entity.pdbx_description
1 polymer ?
#
loop_
_entity_poly.entity_id
_entity_poly.type
_entity_poly.pdbx_seq_one_letter_code
_entity_poly.pdbx_strand_id
1 'polypeptide(L)'
;MSEKEAWAYQLDWLNIVTILGLDTIDQIPEDKRISVIKKLSKLYSPESLLSFIPQELDELVASELKSLMEKELRTHAKQKERMEKQLRNRMPSVKRPGVIGIDMNDLKDLPDDVKKMFSKMFMQNEGDDDKDDDSDDYSEDKNSYYI
;
A
#
# COMPACT_ATOMS: atom_id res chain seq x y z
N MET A 1 -25.24 9.62 21.07
CA MET A 1 -25.28 8.33 21.80
C MET A 1 -26.73 7.95 21.97
N SER A 2 -27.12 6.79 21.45
CA SER A 2 -28.46 6.22 21.68
C SER A 2 -28.52 5.61 23.08
N GLU A 3 -29.71 5.48 23.66
CA GLU A 3 -29.93 4.80 24.95
C GLU A 3 -29.37 3.37 24.95
N LYS A 4 -29.35 2.73 23.77
CA LYS A 4 -28.75 1.40 23.55
C LYS A 4 -27.23 1.35 23.71
N GLU A 5 -26.56 2.50 23.76
CA GLU A 5 -25.10 2.63 23.87
C GLU A 5 -24.68 3.16 25.25
N ALA A 6 -25.62 3.29 26.20
CA ALA A 6 -25.34 3.86 27.53
C ALA A 6 -24.31 3.05 28.33
N TRP A 7 -24.19 1.74 28.09
CA TRP A 7 -23.16 0.90 28.71
C TRP A 7 -21.73 1.36 28.36
N ALA A 8 -21.54 2.01 27.20
CA ALA A 8 -20.21 2.44 26.75
C ALA A 8 -19.59 3.52 27.66
N TYR A 9 -20.39 4.19 28.51
CA TYR A 9 -19.90 5.14 29.50
C TYR A 9 -19.18 4.47 30.68
N GLN A 10 -19.36 3.16 30.88
CA GLN A 10 -18.68 2.41 31.94
C GLN A 10 -17.27 1.95 31.53
N LEU A 11 -16.92 2.09 30.25
CA LEU A 11 -15.64 1.62 29.71
C LEU A 11 -14.48 2.45 30.22
N ASP A 12 -13.46 1.77 30.73
CA ASP A 12 -12.18 2.39 31.00
C ASP A 12 -11.27 2.26 29.78
N TRP A 13 -11.24 3.32 28.98
CA TRP A 13 -10.42 3.36 27.78
C TRP A 13 -8.91 3.26 28.06
N LEU A 14 -8.45 3.65 29.25
CA LEU A 14 -7.03 3.48 29.61
C LEU A 14 -6.72 2.01 29.87
N ASN A 15 -7.64 1.30 30.55
CA ASN A 15 -7.52 -0.14 30.74
C ASN A 15 -7.55 -0.87 29.39
N ILE A 16 -8.48 -0.52 28.49
CA ILE A 16 -8.57 -1.09 27.14
C ILE A 16 -7.28 -0.88 26.34
N VAL A 17 -6.70 0.34 26.38
CA VAL A 17 -5.40 0.66 25.75
C VAL A 17 -4.30 -0.25 26.31
N THR A 18 -4.29 -0.45 27.63
CA THR A 18 -3.33 -1.31 28.33
C THR A 18 -3.48 -2.78 27.91
N ILE A 19 -4.71 -3.30 27.84
CA ILE A 19 -5.00 -4.68 27.40
C ILE A 19 -4.54 -4.91 25.95
N LEU A 20 -4.70 -3.90 25.09
CA LEU A 20 -4.24 -3.96 23.70
C LEU A 20 -2.71 -3.84 23.56
N GLY A 21 -1.99 -3.51 24.64
CA GLY A 21 -0.55 -3.26 24.60
C GLY A 21 -0.19 -2.01 23.79
N LEU A 22 -1.07 -0.99 23.82
CA LEU A 22 -0.87 0.29 23.18
C LEU A 22 -0.36 1.32 24.20
N ASP A 23 0.39 2.30 23.73
CA ASP A 23 0.95 3.36 24.57
C ASP A 23 -0.05 4.50 24.78
N THR A 24 -0.87 4.79 23.76
CA THR A 24 -1.84 5.89 23.81
C THR A 24 -3.18 5.54 23.16
N ILE A 25 -4.24 6.21 23.60
CA ILE A 25 -5.58 6.05 23.03
C ILE A 25 -5.66 6.48 21.55
N ASP A 26 -4.80 7.40 21.12
CA ASP A 26 -4.76 7.92 19.75
C ASP A 26 -4.34 6.86 18.73
N GLN A 27 -3.70 5.77 19.19
CA GLN A 27 -3.40 4.60 18.36
C GLN A 27 -4.65 3.78 18.00
N ILE A 28 -5.78 4.02 18.67
CA ILE A 28 -7.07 3.39 18.36
C ILE A 28 -7.91 4.36 17.53
N PRO A 29 -8.10 4.10 16.21
CA PRO A 29 -8.90 4.97 15.37
C PRO A 29 -10.33 5.14 15.89
N GLU A 30 -10.86 6.36 15.84
CA GLU A 30 -12.19 6.68 16.37
C GLU A 30 -13.31 5.91 15.68
N ASP A 31 -13.20 5.70 14.37
CA ASP A 31 -14.14 4.88 13.59
C ASP A 31 -14.20 3.44 14.11
N LYS A 32 -13.07 2.87 14.55
CA LYS A 32 -13.03 1.52 15.14
C LYS A 32 -13.71 1.49 16.50
N ARG A 33 -13.47 2.48 17.36
CA ARG A 33 -14.15 2.60 18.66
C ARG A 33 -15.67 2.63 18.48
N ILE A 34 -16.15 3.48 17.58
CA ILE A 34 -17.58 3.59 17.25
C ILE A 34 -18.11 2.26 16.67
N SER A 35 -17.36 1.61 15.79
CA SER A 35 -17.75 0.36 15.16
C SER A 35 -17.92 -0.78 16.17
N VAL A 36 -16.99 -0.89 17.14
CA VAL A 36 -17.08 -1.88 18.22
C VAL A 36 -18.28 -1.63 19.11
N ILE A 37 -18.51 -0.39 19.56
CA ILE A 37 -19.68 -0.05 20.37
C ILE A 37 -20.97 -0.43 19.62
N LYS A 38 -21.09 -0.04 18.35
CA LYS A 38 -22.27 -0.39 17.54
C LYS A 38 -22.41 -1.89 17.32
N LYS A 39 -21.32 -2.63 17.17
CA LYS A 39 -21.35 -4.08 16.99
C LYS A 39 -21.82 -4.76 18.27
N LEU A 40 -21.25 -4.41 19.42
CA LEU A 40 -21.61 -5.00 20.71
C LEU A 40 -23.05 -4.66 21.10
N SER A 41 -23.51 -3.41 20.91
CA SER A 41 -24.91 -3.01 21.12
C SER A 41 -25.92 -3.70 20.19
N LYS A 42 -25.47 -4.33 19.09
CA LYS A 42 -26.30 -5.16 18.22
C LYS A 42 -26.31 -6.64 18.63
N LEU A 43 -25.21 -7.12 19.18
CA LEU A 43 -25.03 -8.52 19.55
C LEU A 43 -25.61 -8.83 20.93
N TYR A 44 -25.52 -7.87 21.85
CA TYR A 44 -25.95 -8.02 23.24
C TYR A 44 -27.02 -6.98 23.56
N SER A 45 -27.90 -7.31 24.51
CA SER A 45 -28.85 -6.32 25.03
C SER A 45 -28.11 -5.29 25.91
N PRO A 46 -28.59 -4.04 25.98
CA PRO A 46 -27.98 -3.03 26.84
C PRO A 46 -27.90 -3.48 28.31
N GLU A 47 -28.92 -4.18 28.81
CA GLU A 47 -28.96 -4.69 30.19
C GLU A 47 -27.90 -5.76 30.44
N SER A 48 -27.67 -6.63 29.45
CA SER A 48 -26.62 -7.65 29.54
C SER A 48 -25.24 -7.01 29.58
N LEU A 49 -25.00 -5.98 28.77
CA LEU A 49 -23.73 -5.24 28.75
C LEU A 49 -23.49 -4.48 30.06
N LEU A 50 -24.54 -3.90 30.64
CA LEU A 50 -24.49 -3.21 31.94
C LEU A 50 -24.29 -4.17 33.12
N SER A 51 -24.60 -5.46 32.97
CA SER A 51 -24.44 -6.46 34.04
C SER A 51 -23.06 -7.10 34.09
N PHE A 52 -22.20 -6.88 33.09
CA PHE A 52 -20.82 -7.34 33.15
C PHE A 52 -20.04 -6.65 34.26
N ILE A 53 -19.04 -7.35 34.79
CA ILE A 53 -18.01 -6.70 35.63
C ILE A 53 -17.24 -5.74 34.71
N PRO A 54 -16.89 -4.50 35.15
CA PRO A 54 -16.23 -3.51 34.30
C PRO A 54 -15.00 -4.06 33.56
N GLN A 55 -14.18 -4.86 34.24
CA GLN A 55 -12.98 -5.45 33.64
C GLN A 55 -13.30 -6.47 32.54
N GLU A 56 -14.34 -7.29 32.71
CA GLU A 56 -14.79 -8.23 31.67
C GLU A 56 -15.36 -7.49 30.45
N LEU A 57 -16.04 -6.38 30.70
CA LEU A 57 -16.57 -5.52 29.66
C LEU A 57 -15.43 -4.85 28.85
N ASP A 58 -14.39 -4.36 29.53
CA ASP A 58 -13.20 -3.81 28.89
C ASP A 58 -12.46 -4.89 28.06
N GLU A 59 -12.29 -6.09 28.60
CA GLU A 59 -11.69 -7.22 27.89
C GLU A 59 -12.50 -7.60 26.63
N LEU A 60 -13.83 -7.60 26.73
CA LEU A 60 -14.72 -7.85 25.61
C LEU A 60 -14.50 -6.80 24.50
N VAL A 61 -14.48 -5.52 24.86
CA VAL A 61 -14.23 -4.41 23.91
C VAL A 61 -12.83 -4.52 23.30
N ALA A 62 -11.81 -4.78 24.10
CA ALA A 62 -10.44 -4.93 23.64
C ALA A 62 -10.30 -6.11 22.67
N SER A 63 -10.92 -7.26 22.96
CA SER A 63 -10.90 -8.43 22.08
C SER A 63 -11.52 -8.14 20.71
N GLU A 64 -12.61 -7.39 20.69
CA GLU A 64 -13.31 -7.02 19.45
C GLU A 64 -12.53 -5.97 18.66
N LEU A 65 -11.94 -4.97 19.33
CA LEU A 65 -11.03 -4.00 18.70
C LEU A 65 -9.85 -4.70 18.04
N LYS A 66 -9.20 -5.62 18.75
CA LYS A 66 -8.08 -6.42 18.23
C LYS A 66 -8.48 -7.18 16.97
N SER A 67 -9.62 -7.85 17.00
CA SER A 67 -10.16 -8.59 15.85
C SER A 67 -10.39 -7.70 14.63
N LEU A 68 -10.96 -6.51 14.83
CA LEU A 68 -11.17 -5.54 13.74
C LEU A 68 -9.87 -5.04 13.14
N MET A 69 -8.88 -4.69 13.96
CA MET A 69 -7.57 -4.20 13.51
C MET A 69 -6.79 -5.30 12.79
N GLU A 70 -6.77 -6.53 13.31
CA GLU A 70 -6.13 -7.67 12.64
C GLU A 70 -6.76 -7.97 11.28
N LYS A 71 -8.10 -7.89 11.19
CA LYS A 71 -8.81 -8.09 9.92
C LYS A 71 -8.39 -7.05 8.89
N GLU A 72 -8.27 -5.79 9.30
CA GLU A 72 -7.85 -4.70 8.44
C GLU A 72 -6.42 -4.89 7.91
N LEU A 73 -5.47 -5.25 8.79
CA LEU A 73 -4.10 -5.56 8.38
C LEU A 73 -4.05 -6.69 7.34
N ARG A 74 -4.84 -7.77 7.55
CA ARG A 74 -4.94 -8.87 6.58
C ARG A 74 -5.53 -8.41 5.24
N THR A 75 -6.53 -7.52 5.26
CA THR A 75 -7.12 -6.98 4.03
C THR A 75 -6.14 -6.08 3.28
N HIS A 76 -5.42 -5.22 3.98
CA HIS A 76 -4.38 -4.36 3.39
C HIS A 76 -3.26 -5.20 2.77
N ALA A 77 -2.79 -6.24 3.46
CA ALA A 77 -1.76 -7.14 2.93
C ALA A 77 -2.21 -7.79 1.62
N LYS A 78 -3.45 -8.30 1.56
CA LYS A 78 -4.03 -8.89 0.34
C LYS A 78 -4.17 -7.86 -0.79
N GLN A 79 -4.54 -6.63 -0.50
CA GLN A 79 -4.65 -5.56 -1.50
C GLN A 79 -3.27 -5.15 -2.03
N LYS A 80 -2.28 -5.01 -1.15
CA LYS A 80 -0.88 -4.73 -1.52
C LYS A 80 -0.35 -5.81 -2.46
N GLU A 81 -0.53 -7.09 -2.11
CA GLU A 81 -0.12 -8.22 -2.97
C GLU A 81 -0.79 -8.16 -4.36
N ARG A 82 -2.08 -7.82 -4.42
CA ARG A 82 -2.80 -7.66 -5.69
C ARG A 82 -2.24 -6.51 -6.52
N MET A 83 -1.95 -5.36 -5.90
CA MET A 83 -1.35 -4.22 -6.59
C MET A 83 0.06 -4.53 -7.08
N GLU A 84 0.90 -5.18 -6.27
CA GLU A 84 2.25 -5.59 -6.66
C GLU A 84 2.23 -6.57 -7.84
N LYS A 85 1.30 -7.55 -7.86
CA LYS A 85 1.10 -8.44 -9.01
C LYS A 85 0.67 -7.68 -10.25
N GLN A 86 -0.25 -6.73 -10.13
CA GLN A 86 -0.68 -5.91 -11.26
C GLN A 86 0.45 -5.02 -11.79
N LEU A 87 1.26 -4.42 -10.91
CA LEU A 87 2.42 -3.62 -11.30
C LEU A 87 3.49 -4.47 -12.00
N ARG A 88 3.83 -5.66 -11.47
CA ARG A 88 4.74 -6.61 -12.13
C ARG A 88 4.24 -7.05 -13.49
N ASN A 89 2.94 -7.27 -13.64
CA ASN A 89 2.36 -7.69 -14.92
C ASN A 89 2.26 -6.54 -15.93
N ARG A 90 2.19 -5.28 -15.47
CA ARG A 90 2.11 -4.08 -16.32
C ARG A 90 3.47 -3.46 -16.64
N MET A 91 4.50 -3.73 -15.85
CA MET A 91 5.88 -3.37 -16.19
C MET A 91 6.50 -4.51 -17.00
N PRO A 92 6.57 -4.42 -18.35
CA PRO A 92 7.43 -5.32 -19.10
C PRO A 92 8.83 -5.18 -18.52
N SER A 93 9.49 -6.32 -18.30
CA SER A 93 10.78 -6.43 -17.65
C SER A 93 11.74 -5.32 -18.08
N VAL A 94 12.09 -4.42 -17.15
CA VAL A 94 13.20 -3.45 -17.26
C VAL A 94 14.57 -4.16 -17.35
N LYS A 95 14.59 -5.46 -17.66
CA LYS A 95 15.78 -6.33 -17.70
C LYS A 95 16.30 -6.60 -19.11
N ARG A 96 15.84 -5.88 -20.13
CA ARG A 96 16.46 -5.94 -21.47
C ARG A 96 16.81 -4.52 -21.91
N PRO A 97 18.10 -4.14 -22.03
CA PRO A 97 18.48 -3.03 -22.87
C PRO A 97 18.24 -3.50 -24.31
N GLY A 98 17.02 -3.27 -24.79
CA GLY A 98 16.58 -3.76 -26.08
C GLY A 98 15.34 -3.00 -26.47
N VAL A 99 15.58 -1.91 -27.21
CA VAL A 99 14.64 -1.09 -27.99
C VAL A 99 13.17 -1.33 -27.67
N ILE A 100 12.56 -0.39 -26.94
CA ILE A 100 11.10 -0.25 -26.91
C ILE A 100 10.69 0.04 -28.36
N GLY A 101 10.19 -0.98 -29.07
CA GLY A 101 9.63 -0.81 -30.40
C GLY A 101 8.36 0.03 -30.27
N ILE A 102 8.45 1.33 -30.57
CA ILE A 102 7.28 2.19 -30.69
C ILE A 102 6.61 1.82 -32.00
N ASP A 103 5.38 1.29 -31.94
CA ASP A 103 4.57 1.06 -33.13
C ASP A 103 4.12 2.42 -33.66
N MET A 104 4.65 2.81 -34.82
CA MET A 104 4.31 4.08 -35.49
C MET A 104 2.82 4.16 -35.87
N ASN A 105 2.08 3.05 -35.84
CA ASN A 105 0.64 3.07 -36.06
C ASN A 105 -0.15 3.64 -34.87
N ASP A 106 0.34 3.52 -33.64
CA ASP A 106 -0.27 4.14 -32.44
C ASP A 106 -0.07 5.66 -32.42
N LEU A 107 0.87 6.18 -33.23
CA LEU A 107 1.09 7.61 -33.40
C LEU A 107 0.15 8.27 -34.43
N LYS A 108 -0.75 7.52 -35.11
CA LYS A 108 -1.61 8.10 -36.15
C LYS A 108 -2.60 9.14 -35.64
N ASP A 109 -3.11 8.96 -34.43
CA ASP A 109 -4.13 9.84 -33.82
C ASP A 109 -3.56 11.00 -32.99
N LEU A 110 -2.23 11.11 -32.89
CA LEU A 110 -1.58 12.23 -32.19
C LEU A 110 -1.48 13.48 -33.09
N PRO A 111 -1.43 14.70 -32.54
CA PRO A 111 -1.16 15.91 -33.30
C PRO A 111 0.23 15.86 -33.96
N ASP A 112 0.37 16.41 -35.17
CA ASP A 112 1.60 16.30 -35.97
C ASP A 112 2.85 16.86 -35.27
N ASP A 113 2.68 17.87 -34.41
CA ASP A 113 3.78 18.43 -33.61
C ASP A 113 4.36 17.42 -32.63
N VAL A 114 3.51 16.57 -32.05
CA VAL A 114 3.93 15.51 -31.13
C VAL A 114 4.61 14.38 -31.90
N LYS A 115 4.08 13.99 -33.07
CA LYS A 115 4.72 12.98 -33.94
C LYS A 115 6.13 13.39 -34.35
N LYS A 116 6.30 14.67 -34.71
CA LYS A 116 7.60 15.22 -35.13
C LYS A 116 8.61 15.26 -33.98
N MET A 117 8.16 15.59 -32.77
CA MET A 117 9.00 15.58 -31.57
C MET A 117 9.46 14.16 -31.21
N PHE A 118 8.57 13.18 -31.25
CA PHE A 118 8.93 11.77 -31.03
C PHE A 118 9.89 11.28 -32.12
N SER A 119 9.57 11.45 -33.40
CA SER A 119 10.44 11.03 -34.51
C SER A 119 11.85 11.61 -34.41
N LYS A 120 11.98 12.89 -34.08
CA LYS A 120 13.29 13.54 -33.90
C LYS A 120 14.08 12.97 -32.72
N MET A 121 13.42 12.62 -31.62
CA MET A 121 14.06 12.07 -30.42
C MET A 121 14.57 10.63 -30.64
N PHE A 122 13.91 9.86 -31.52
CA PHE A 122 14.31 8.47 -31.82
C PHE A 122 15.27 8.36 -33.02
N MET A 123 15.20 9.25 -34.02
CA MET A 123 16.13 9.24 -35.16
C MET A 123 17.50 9.85 -34.86
N GLN A 124 17.65 10.65 -33.79
CA GLN A 124 18.95 11.26 -33.45
C GLN A 124 19.99 10.25 -32.91
N ASN A 125 19.64 8.95 -32.82
CA ASN A 125 20.54 7.86 -32.42
C ASN A 125 21.00 6.97 -33.59
N GLU A 126 20.59 7.25 -34.84
CA GLU A 126 21.07 6.52 -36.03
C GLU A 126 21.76 7.50 -37.00
N GLY A 127 23.06 7.72 -36.80
CA GLY A 127 23.87 8.46 -37.78
C GLY A 127 25.12 9.11 -37.20
N ASP A 128 26.19 8.32 -37.03
CA ASP A 128 27.57 8.74 -37.30
C ASP A 128 28.43 7.45 -37.42
N ASP A 129 28.16 6.68 -38.48
CA ASP A 129 29.16 5.76 -39.03
C ASP A 129 29.97 6.55 -40.05
N ASP A 130 31.13 7.07 -39.63
CA ASP A 130 32.17 7.52 -40.56
C ASP A 130 33.57 7.27 -39.97
N LYS A 131 34.20 6.23 -40.54
CA LYS A 131 35.64 5.99 -40.77
C LYS A 131 36.46 5.14 -39.79
N ASP A 132 36.96 4.06 -40.41
CA ASP A 132 38.16 3.27 -40.13
C ASP A 132 39.34 4.08 -39.57
N ASP A 133 39.99 3.57 -38.52
CA ASP A 133 41.45 3.35 -38.55
C ASP A 133 41.87 2.29 -37.52
N ASP A 134 42.69 1.35 -37.98
CA ASP A 134 43.27 0.24 -37.24
C ASP A 134 44.16 0.73 -36.08
N SER A 135 43.99 0.14 -34.90
CA SER A 135 45.15 -0.25 -34.06
C SER A 135 44.74 -1.24 -32.98
N ASP A 136 45.22 -2.47 -33.15
CA ASP A 136 45.43 -3.43 -32.06
C ASP A 136 46.35 -2.80 -31.00
N ASP A 137 45.97 -2.80 -29.71
CA ASP A 137 46.87 -3.30 -28.66
C ASP A 137 46.14 -3.55 -27.31
N TYR A 138 46.72 -4.48 -26.59
CA TYR A 138 46.38 -5.13 -25.34
C TYR A 138 46.03 -4.26 -24.12
N SER A 139 45.40 -4.96 -23.16
CA SER A 139 45.47 -4.77 -21.70
C SER A 139 44.67 -3.57 -21.14
N GLU A 140 44.08 -3.59 -19.96
CA GLU A 140 44.37 -4.37 -18.76
C GLU A 140 43.14 -4.29 -17.83
N ASP A 141 42.87 -5.41 -17.18
CA ASP A 141 41.93 -5.55 -16.08
C ASP A 141 42.36 -4.65 -14.91
N LYS A 142 41.54 -3.66 -14.51
CA LYS A 142 41.58 -2.94 -13.20
C LYS A 142 40.59 -1.77 -13.15
N ASN A 143 39.50 -1.94 -12.40
CA ASN A 143 39.25 -1.16 -11.16
C ASN A 143 37.80 -1.31 -10.66
N SER A 144 37.62 -2.27 -9.75
CA SER A 144 37.04 -2.11 -8.41
C SER A 144 35.95 -1.04 -8.11
N TYR A 145 34.80 -1.58 -7.67
CA TYR A 145 34.01 -1.32 -6.43
C TYR A 145 33.09 -0.09 -6.20
N TYR A 146 31.85 -0.46 -5.80
CA TYR A 146 30.79 0.17 -4.97
C TYR A 146 30.16 1.53 -5.40
N ILE A 147 28.83 1.55 -5.63
CA ILE A 147 27.74 1.75 -4.65
C ILE A 147 26.56 0.86 -5.06
#